data_AF-A0A3B9W5W1-F1
#
_entry.id   AF-A0A3B9W5W1-F1
#
_cell.length_a   1.000
_cell.length_b   1.000
_cell.length_c   1.000
_cell.angle_alpha   90.00
_cell.angle_beta   90.00
_cell.angle_gamma   90.00
#
_symmetry.space_group_name_H-M   'P 1'
#
loop_
_entity.id
_entity.type
_entity.pdbx_description
1 polymer ?
#
loop_
_entity_poly.entity_id
_entity_poly.type
_entity_poly.pdbx_seq_one_letter_code
_entity_poly.pdbx_strand_id
1 'polypeptide(L)'
;IFYDYQDGQPGLLIKPDHGRRSEDPNAEALKLTQAGKTWDEMFAFQQANANAFFEAYWPIIEKRRYLSWTDAERNFQLYRRGRYVEFNLLHDRGTLFGLQSNGRVESILMSLPPLVRWQYGFEAEDGSPEQRLCKDYLYRHKDWLLA
;
A
#
# COMPACT_ATOMS: atom_id res chain seq x y z
N ILE A 1 -0.73 -1.05 3.61
CA ILE A 1 -1.17 0.37 3.68
C ILE A 1 0.00 1.20 3.20
N PHE A 2 -0.18 2.11 2.23
CA PHE A 2 0.91 2.96 1.74
C PHE A 2 1.20 4.02 2.81
N TYR A 3 2.38 3.96 3.40
CA TYR A 3 2.82 4.96 4.36
C TYR A 3 2.83 6.32 3.68
N ASP A 4 2.35 7.32 4.40
CA ASP A 4 2.30 8.68 3.87
C ASP A 4 3.65 9.34 4.16
N TYR A 5 4.39 9.62 3.10
CA TYR A 5 5.77 10.09 3.12
C TYR A 5 5.91 11.59 2.97
N GLN A 6 4.79 12.30 3.00
CA GLN A 6 4.78 13.74 2.80
C GLN A 6 5.20 14.53 4.03
N ASP A 7 5.25 13.91 5.21
CA ASP A 7 5.71 14.55 6.44
C ASP A 7 7.23 14.76 6.47
N GLY A 8 7.94 14.29 5.44
CA GLY A 8 9.39 14.42 5.30
C GLY A 8 10.18 13.58 6.30
N GLN A 9 9.51 12.71 7.07
CA GLN A 9 10.16 11.85 8.05
C GLN A 9 10.81 10.65 7.34
N PRO A 10 12.14 10.45 7.47
CA PRO A 10 12.82 9.30 6.87
C PRO A 10 12.39 7.99 7.54
N GLY A 11 12.37 6.89 6.78
CA GLY A 11 12.17 5.53 7.33
C GLY A 11 10.75 4.96 7.25
N LEU A 12 9.80 5.67 6.64
CA LEU A 12 8.42 5.19 6.41
C LEU A 12 8.19 4.61 5.01
N LEU A 13 9.02 4.99 4.03
CA LEU A 13 8.97 4.44 2.69
C LEU A 13 9.97 3.32 2.51
N ILE A 14 9.50 2.15 2.04
CA ILE A 14 10.38 1.20 1.37
C ILE A 14 10.64 1.75 -0.04
N LYS A 15 11.68 2.57 -0.20
CA LYS A 15 12.08 3.06 -1.52
C LYS A 15 12.73 1.93 -2.31
N PRO A 16 12.50 1.88 -3.64
CA PRO A 16 13.22 0.96 -4.49
C PRO A 16 14.62 1.51 -4.73
N ASP A 17 15.51 1.42 -3.75
CA ASP A 17 16.92 1.43 -4.08
C ASP A 17 17.22 0.11 -4.82
N HIS A 18 18.10 0.15 -5.81
CA HIS A 18 18.42 -0.99 -6.68
C HIS A 18 19.02 -2.21 -5.92
N GLY A 19 19.08 -2.19 -4.58
CA GLY A 19 19.79 -3.15 -3.74
C GLY A 19 18.94 -3.94 -2.73
N ARG A 20 17.60 -3.88 -2.75
CA ARG A 20 16.77 -4.41 -1.64
C ARG A 20 17.16 -3.80 -0.29
N ARG A 21 17.53 -2.52 -0.22
CA ARG A 21 17.77 -1.86 1.07
C ARG A 21 16.51 -1.11 1.49
N SER A 22 15.97 -1.49 2.64
CA SER A 22 15.07 -0.64 3.39
C SER A 22 15.79 0.67 3.73
N GLU A 23 15.09 1.81 3.74
CA GLU A 23 15.64 3.06 4.29
C GLU A 23 16.00 2.93 5.77
N ASP A 24 15.41 1.94 6.46
CA ASP A 24 15.86 1.48 7.76
C ASP A 24 16.87 0.33 7.61
N PRO A 25 18.18 0.57 7.81
CA PRO A 25 19.20 -0.47 7.76
C PRO A 25 19.04 -1.54 8.85
N ASN A 26 18.20 -1.29 9.86
CA ASN A 26 17.89 -2.23 10.94
C ASN A 26 16.55 -2.94 10.76
N ALA A 27 15.86 -2.73 9.64
CA ALA A 27 14.54 -3.29 9.38
C ALA A 27 14.54 -4.80 9.62
N GLU A 28 13.61 -5.27 10.45
CA GLU A 28 13.54 -6.68 10.86
C GLU A 28 13.37 -7.62 9.66
N ALA A 29 12.72 -7.14 8.60
CA ALA A 29 12.61 -7.85 7.32
C ALA A 29 13.97 -8.21 6.68
N LEU A 30 15.02 -7.41 6.92
CA LEU A 30 16.38 -7.69 6.42
C LEU A 30 17.07 -8.81 7.22
N LYS A 31 16.59 -9.10 8.43
CA LYS A 31 17.10 -10.17 9.31
C LYS A 31 16.40 -11.51 9.06
N LEU A 32 15.31 -11.50 8.28
CA LEU A 32 14.59 -12.71 7.90
C LEU A 32 15.45 -13.53 6.94
N THR A 33 16.15 -14.53 7.48
CA THR A 33 16.77 -15.59 6.68
C THR A 33 15.78 -16.75 6.58
N GLN A 34 15.34 -17.04 5.35
CA GLN A 34 14.48 -18.20 5.11
C GLN A 34 15.34 -19.37 4.67
N ALA A 35 15.18 -20.53 5.29
CA ALA A 35 15.79 -21.76 4.81
C ALA A 35 15.30 -22.06 3.39
N GLY A 36 16.14 -22.70 2.57
CA GLY A 36 15.77 -23.11 1.23
C GLY A 36 14.52 -23.99 1.27
N LYS A 37 13.52 -23.63 0.46
CA LYS A 37 12.27 -24.38 0.31
C LYS A 37 12.31 -25.22 -0.95
N THR A 38 11.72 -26.41 -0.90
CA THR A 38 11.48 -27.23 -2.08
C THR A 38 10.46 -26.57 -3.00
N TRP A 39 10.41 -27.01 -4.26
CA TRP A 39 9.40 -26.51 -5.21
C TRP A 39 7.97 -26.75 -4.70
N ASP A 40 7.69 -27.94 -4.17
CA ASP A 40 6.37 -28.29 -3.65
C ASP A 40 5.96 -27.41 -2.47
N GLU A 41 6.88 -27.12 -1.55
CA GLU A 41 6.61 -26.21 -0.44
C GLU A 41 6.35 -24.77 -0.91
N MET A 42 7.13 -24.27 -1.87
CA MET A 42 6.93 -22.93 -2.43
C MET A 42 5.60 -22.83 -3.18
N PHE A 43 5.24 -23.87 -3.94
CA PHE A 43 3.99 -23.92 -4.67
C PHE A 43 2.79 -23.99 -3.72
N ALA A 44 2.85 -24.87 -2.71
CA ALA A 44 1.83 -24.97 -1.67
C ALA A 44 1.66 -23.64 -0.91
N PHE A 45 2.77 -22.94 -0.60
CA PHE A 45 2.72 -21.62 0.01
C PHE A 45 2.02 -20.58 -0.89
N GLN A 46 2.33 -20.56 -2.19
CA GLN A 46 1.67 -19.65 -3.13
C GLN A 46 0.17 -19.93 -3.27
N GLN A 47 -0.23 -21.21 -3.29
CA GLN A 47 -1.63 -21.61 -3.29
C GLN A 47 -2.34 -21.14 -2.01
N ALA A 48 -1.72 -21.33 -0.85
CA ALA A 48 -2.26 -20.86 0.42
C ALA A 48 -2.48 -19.34 0.43
N ASN A 49 -1.51 -18.55 -0.06
CA ASN A 49 -1.63 -17.09 -0.16
C ASN A 49 -2.79 -16.67 -1.06
N ALA A 50 -2.92 -17.29 -2.24
CA ALA A 50 -3.99 -16.97 -3.19
C ALA A 50 -5.38 -17.29 -2.62
N ASN A 51 -5.53 -18.44 -1.96
CA ASN A 51 -6.78 -18.85 -1.33
C ASN A 51 -7.14 -17.93 -0.14
N ALA A 52 -6.16 -17.59 0.70
CA ALA A 52 -6.38 -16.75 1.87
C ALA A 52 -6.81 -15.32 1.51
N PHE A 53 -6.40 -14.78 0.36
CA PHE A 53 -6.75 -13.41 -0.04
C PHE A 53 -8.26 -13.20 -0.12
N PHE A 54 -8.99 -14.11 -0.77
CA PHE A 54 -10.43 -13.97 -0.93
C PHE A 54 -11.14 -14.11 0.42
N GLU A 55 -10.76 -15.10 1.22
CA GLU A 55 -11.31 -15.32 2.56
C GLU A 55 -11.09 -14.12 3.49
N ALA A 56 -9.93 -13.47 3.42
CA ALA A 56 -9.62 -12.30 4.23
C ALA A 56 -10.31 -11.02 3.75
N TYR A 57 -10.38 -10.80 2.44
CA TYR A 57 -10.82 -9.51 1.89
C TYR A 57 -12.33 -9.43 1.64
N TRP A 58 -12.95 -10.54 1.22
CA TRP A 58 -14.39 -10.56 0.89
C TRP A 58 -15.29 -10.10 2.04
N PRO A 59 -15.11 -10.55 3.30
CA PRO A 59 -15.97 -10.12 4.41
C PRO A 59 -15.89 -8.61 4.68
N ILE A 60 -14.74 -7.99 4.40
CA ILE A 60 -14.55 -6.53 4.55
C ILE A 60 -15.42 -5.79 3.52
N ILE A 61 -15.42 -6.26 2.27
CA ILE A 61 -16.25 -5.68 1.21
C ILE A 61 -17.73 -5.86 1.52
N GLU A 62 -18.15 -7.08 1.88
CA GLU A 62 -19.54 -7.37 2.18
C GLU A 62 -20.09 -6.49 3.31
N LYS A 63 -19.31 -6.31 4.38
CA LYS A 63 -19.69 -5.45 5.51
C LYS A 63 -19.77 -3.96 5.15
N ARG A 64 -18.99 -3.49 4.17
CA ARG A 64 -18.78 -2.05 3.92
C ARG A 64 -19.43 -1.52 2.64
N ARG A 65 -19.76 -2.37 1.66
CA ARG A 65 -20.20 -1.95 0.32
C ARG A 65 -21.50 -1.14 0.29
N TYR A 66 -22.33 -1.27 1.32
CA TYR A 66 -23.62 -0.57 1.43
C TYR A 66 -23.60 0.62 2.40
N LEU A 67 -22.46 0.92 3.00
CA LEU A 67 -22.36 2.07 3.88
C LEU A 67 -22.51 3.34 3.05
N SER A 68 -23.44 4.20 3.47
CA SER A 68 -23.55 5.56 2.97
C SER A 68 -22.29 6.34 3.33
N TRP A 69 -21.95 7.30 2.48
CA TRP A 69 -20.81 8.20 2.67
C TRP A 69 -21.21 9.61 2.28
N THR A 70 -20.48 10.57 2.85
CA THR A 70 -20.60 11.99 2.60
C THR A 70 -19.64 12.43 1.49
N ASP A 71 -19.89 13.59 0.90
CA ASP A 71 -18.97 14.18 -0.08
C ASP A 71 -17.58 14.44 0.50
N ALA A 72 -17.48 14.74 1.80
CA ALA A 72 -16.21 14.90 2.50
C ALA A 72 -15.42 13.58 2.51
N GLU A 73 -16.03 12.46 2.89
CA GLU A 73 -15.41 11.13 2.89
C GLU A 73 -15.03 10.69 1.46
N ARG A 74 -15.87 10.97 0.47
CA ARG A 74 -15.55 10.70 -0.94
C ARG A 74 -14.36 11.51 -1.42
N ASN A 75 -14.31 12.80 -1.09
CA ASN A 75 -13.18 13.66 -1.42
C ASN A 75 -11.89 13.18 -0.75
N PHE A 76 -11.96 12.76 0.51
CA PHE A 76 -10.82 12.17 1.21
C PHE A 76 -10.38 10.85 0.57
N GLN A 77 -11.32 9.99 0.15
CA GLN A 77 -10.98 8.77 -0.60
C GLN A 77 -10.25 9.08 -1.91
N LEU A 78 -10.70 10.07 -2.68
CA LEU A 78 -10.03 10.49 -3.92
C LEU A 78 -8.63 11.04 -3.65
N TYR A 79 -8.47 11.80 -2.56
CA TYR A 79 -7.17 12.26 -2.07
C TYR A 79 -6.24 11.09 -1.73
N ARG A 80 -6.71 10.08 -0.97
CA ARG A 80 -5.94 8.88 -0.66
C ARG A 80 -5.60 8.04 -1.89
N ARG A 81 -6.47 8.01 -2.90
CA ARG A 81 -6.17 7.37 -4.19
C ARG A 81 -5.07 8.11 -4.97
N GLY A 82 -4.95 9.42 -4.83
CA GLY A 82 -3.80 10.18 -5.36
C GLY A 82 -2.46 9.63 -4.82
N ARG A 83 -2.40 9.33 -3.51
CA ARG A 83 -1.21 8.70 -2.88
C ARG A 83 -0.92 7.32 -3.45
N TYR A 84 -1.95 6.53 -3.78
CA TYR A 84 -1.79 5.23 -4.44
C TYR A 84 -1.15 5.38 -5.83
N VAL A 85 -1.61 6.36 -6.61
CA VAL A 85 -1.04 6.65 -7.94
C VAL A 85 0.42 7.08 -7.83
N GLU A 86 0.74 8.01 -6.92
CA GLU A 86 2.11 8.46 -6.72
C GLU A 86 3.04 7.29 -6.37
N PHE A 87 2.64 6.40 -5.47
CA PHE A 87 3.44 5.22 -5.15
C PHE A 87 3.67 4.33 -6.38
N ASN A 88 2.64 4.02 -7.16
CA ASN A 88 2.80 3.14 -8.32
C ASN A 88 3.70 3.77 -9.39
N LEU A 89 3.61 5.08 -9.61
CA LEU A 89 4.39 5.76 -10.65
C LEU A 89 5.82 6.08 -10.21
N LEU A 90 6.09 6.26 -8.91
CA LEU A 90 7.39 6.69 -8.40
C LEU A 90 8.19 5.57 -7.72
N HIS A 91 7.52 4.55 -7.19
CA HIS A 91 8.14 3.59 -6.26
C HIS A 91 7.86 2.12 -6.60
N ASP A 92 6.76 1.81 -7.28
CA ASP A 92 6.50 0.42 -7.67
C ASP A 92 7.45 -0.03 -8.79
N ARG A 93 8.36 -0.96 -8.44
CA ARG A 93 9.34 -1.51 -9.39
C ARG A 93 8.68 -2.24 -10.54
N GLY A 94 7.54 -2.90 -10.32
CA GLY A 94 6.82 -3.62 -11.36
C GLY A 94 6.32 -2.66 -12.45
N THR A 95 5.70 -1.56 -12.03
CA THR A 95 5.24 -0.49 -12.92
C THR A 95 6.39 0.18 -13.65
N LEU A 96 7.44 0.59 -12.94
CA LEU A 96 8.62 1.23 -13.55
C LEU A 96 9.30 0.31 -14.58
N PHE A 97 9.54 -0.94 -14.21
CA PHE A 97 10.14 -1.93 -15.10
C PHE A 97 9.25 -2.19 -16.33
N GLY A 98 7.95 -2.37 -16.15
CA GLY A 98 7.01 -2.61 -17.25
C GLY A 98 7.02 -1.46 -18.27
N LEU A 99 7.05 -0.22 -17.81
CA LEU A 99 7.10 0.95 -18.68
C LEU A 99 8.45 1.07 -19.41
N GLN A 100 9.56 0.83 -18.71
CA GLN A 100 10.91 0.89 -19.28
C GLN A 100 11.19 -0.24 -20.28
N SER A 101 10.51 -1.38 -20.14
CA SER A 101 10.69 -2.57 -20.99
C SER A 101 9.73 -2.61 -22.19
N ASN A 102 9.03 -1.52 -22.51
CA ASN A 102 7.99 -1.47 -23.55
C ASN A 102 6.90 -2.56 -23.37
N GLY A 103 6.53 -2.87 -22.13
CA GLY A 103 5.40 -3.74 -21.84
C GLY A 103 4.06 -3.15 -22.28
N ARG A 104 2.99 -3.95 -22.23
CA ARG A 104 1.64 -3.49 -22.59
C ARG A 104 1.14 -2.48 -21.55
N VAL A 105 1.17 -1.20 -21.90
CA VAL A 105 0.83 -0.07 -21.01
C VAL A 105 -0.54 -0.23 -20.35
N GLU A 106 -1.57 -0.60 -21.10
CA GLU A 106 -2.92 -0.86 -20.56
C GLU A 106 -2.95 -1.91 -19.44
N SER A 107 -2.06 -2.90 -19.49
CA SER A 107 -1.95 -3.93 -18.43
C SER A 107 -1.18 -3.43 -17.23
N ILE A 108 -0.15 -2.61 -17.46
CA ILE A 108 0.69 -2.03 -16.42
C ILE A 108 -0.13 -1.02 -15.60
N LEU A 109 -0.89 -0.14 -16.27
CA LEU A 109 -1.65 0.93 -15.63
C LEU A 109 -3.04 0.50 -15.14
N MET A 110 -3.40 -0.78 -15.28
CA MET A 110 -4.69 -1.31 -14.80
C MET A 110 -4.85 -1.17 -13.27
N SER A 111 -3.75 -1.08 -12.53
CA SER A 111 -3.78 -0.82 -11.08
C SER A 111 -4.29 0.58 -10.74
N LEU A 112 -4.24 1.54 -11.66
CA LEU A 112 -4.59 2.93 -11.37
C LEU A 112 -6.12 3.09 -11.23
N PRO A 113 -6.58 3.76 -10.15
CA PRO A 113 -8.00 4.03 -9.98
C PRO A 113 -8.50 5.03 -11.03
N PRO A 114 -9.78 4.94 -11.44
CA PRO A 114 -10.33 5.76 -12.52
C PRO A 114 -10.49 7.24 -12.16
N LEU A 115 -10.53 7.57 -10.86
CA LEU A 115 -10.63 8.94 -10.35
C LEU A 115 -9.74 9.12 -9.13
N VAL A 116 -9.02 10.23 -9.12
CA VAL A 116 -8.12 10.67 -8.06
C VAL A 116 -8.16 12.19 -7.91
N ARG A 117 -7.71 12.68 -6.77
CA ARG A 117 -7.56 14.12 -6.50
C ARG A 117 -6.22 14.39 -5.83
N TRP A 118 -5.61 15.52 -6.16
CA TRP A 118 -4.51 16.09 -5.40
C TRP A 118 -4.95 17.39 -4.73
N GLN A 119 -4.48 17.60 -3.51
CA GLN A 119 -4.67 18.84 -2.77
C GLN A 119 -3.35 19.21 -2.12
N TYR A 120 -2.93 20.45 -2.33
CA TYR A 120 -1.74 21.00 -1.70
C TYR A 120 -2.00 21.26 -0.23
N GLY A 121 -1.06 20.87 0.64
CA GLY A 121 -1.13 21.13 2.08
C GLY A 121 -2.41 20.61 2.75
N PHE A 122 -2.89 19.43 2.37
CA PHE A 122 -4.07 18.86 3.02
C PHE A 122 -3.77 18.54 4.48
N GLU A 123 -4.57 19.10 5.38
CA GLU A 123 -4.57 18.78 6.80
C GLU A 123 -5.95 18.24 7.18
N ALA A 124 -5.96 17.08 7.85
CA ALA A 124 -7.19 16.50 8.35
C ALA A 124 -7.63 17.23 9.63
N GLU A 125 -8.94 17.45 9.76
CA GLU A 125 -9.54 18.11 10.92
C GLU A 125 -9.18 17.39 12.23
N ASP A 126 -8.97 18.15 13.31
CA ASP A 126 -8.62 17.59 14.61
C ASP A 126 -9.71 16.66 15.15
N GLY A 127 -9.32 15.45 15.57
CA GLY A 127 -10.24 14.44 16.06
C GLY A 127 -11.01 13.67 14.98
N SER A 128 -10.84 14.01 13.70
CA SER A 128 -11.51 13.32 12.59
C SER A 128 -11.01 11.88 12.38
N PRO A 129 -11.84 11.01 11.78
CA PRO A 129 -11.40 9.69 11.31
C PRO A 129 -10.19 9.75 10.36
N GLU A 130 -10.13 10.79 9.52
CA GLU A 130 -9.05 11.07 8.58
C GLU A 130 -7.73 11.35 9.29
N GLN A 131 -7.76 12.19 10.32
CA GLN A 131 -6.60 12.47 11.14
C GLN A 131 -6.11 11.21 11.85
N ARG A 132 -7.03 10.41 12.38
CA ARG A 132 -6.71 9.13 13.02
C ARG A 132 -6.07 8.17 12.03
N LEU A 133 -6.61 8.06 10.81
CA LEU A 133 -6.03 7.24 9.74
C LEU A 133 -4.56 7.64 9.52
N CYS A 134 -4.30 8.93 9.34
CA CYS A 134 -2.97 9.47 9.10
C CYS A 134 -2.02 9.18 10.27
N LYS A 135 -2.35 9.65 11.48
CA LYS A 135 -1.47 9.59 12.66
C LYS A 135 -1.21 8.16 13.15
N ASP A 136 -2.25 7.32 13.21
CA ASP A 136 -2.16 6.03 13.90
C ASP A 136 -1.78 4.88 12.97
N TYR A 137 -2.00 5.02 11.66
CA TYR A 137 -1.87 3.91 10.71
C TYR A 137 -1.03 4.20 9.47
N LEU A 138 -0.91 5.46 9.04
CA LEU A 138 -0.15 5.82 7.83
C LEU A 138 1.23 6.41 8.11
N TYR A 139 1.42 7.10 9.24
CA TYR A 139 2.72 7.65 9.63
C TYR A 139 3.52 6.71 10.53
N ARG A 140 2.95 5.57 10.96
CA ARG A 140 3.61 4.64 11.89
C ARG A 140 3.28 3.20 11.53
N HIS A 141 4.28 2.33 11.66
CA HIS A 141 4.06 0.89 11.64
C HIS A 141 3.25 0.48 12.89
N LYS A 142 2.30 -0.42 12.69
CA LYS A 142 1.49 -1.01 13.76
C LYS A 142 1.47 -2.51 13.60
N ASP A 143 1.81 -3.22 14.68
CA ASP A 143 1.60 -4.67 14.76
C ASP A 143 0.11 -4.93 15.01
N TRP A 144 -0.55 -5.59 14.06
CA TRP A 144 -1.99 -5.87 14.11
C TRP A 144 -2.34 -7.14 14.89
N LEU A 145 -1.37 -7.99 15.22
CA LEU A 145 -1.57 -9.19 16.02
C LEU A 145 -1.46 -8.89 17.52
N LEU A 146 -0.72 -7.84 17.87
CA LEU A 146 -0.52 -7.38 19.26
C LEU A 146 -1.37 -6.16 19.64
N ALA A 147 -2.16 -5.61 18.71
CA ALA A 147 -2.93 -4.37 18.88
C ALA A 147 -4.38 -4.55 19.32
#